data_AF-A0A534QL51-F1
#
_entry.id   AF-A0A534QL51-F1
#
_cell.length_a   1.000
_cell.length_b   1.000
_cell.length_c   1.000
_cell.angle_alpha   90.00
_cell.angle_beta   90.00
_cell.angle_gamma   90.00
#
_symmetry.space_group_name_H-M   'P 1'
#
loop_
_entity.id
_entity.type
_entity.pdbx_description
1 polymer ?
#
loop_
_entity_poly.entity_id
_entity_poly.type
_entity_poly.pdbx_seq_one_letter_code
_entity_poly.pdbx_strand_id
1 'polypeptide(L)'
;MTRRIRRSLAAVVALLGGASTPALAQTVCTPFDQPPGTVLRDAHGVPHIFAGSLDDLSFTNGYVEAQDRLFEMEILRRAGKGTLSEVLGASFLEMDSSTRRDLYTPAERQAHFDALAAADRQTIARFADGVNLYICQAKLDPSKLPAEYAALGFLPADWTALDTVAAAEYLVGVFGAFGGDEVHNAAFFFDVKSRLRRTRAKHVFDDHFPLFDPQSPTTIPQLEKTYDDPLRHSTRPFASRQLRLLERYLPSINAAAGLSSAQAQARASSEEQLGVGAARRHLASNAILVSGALTDTGNPIMLGGPQVGYAIPSFFFEVGLHAPGIDAVGVIPPAGPGIVIGRTQNFAYTITSGISDQVDTYLEVLNPSNAKQYLFNGVYHDMTCRTETFTVQEPPPPAGSGGAPMTVEREFCRTLHGPVFFSDPARGAAFSHAYAHRNLELLSAASWLRMAQATNLSEFKALVDGESMSFNYHFADNSGTIAYFHAGIRPLRPPRSDPRFPLIGTGSQEWRGFLPKDPTTRSAAGRAPTSASCGARSTGCRRCRTASCASSPRMGSSPSTT
;
A
#
# COMPACT_ATOMS: atom_id res chain seq x y z
N MET A 1 20.25 -48.99 54.25
CA MET A 1 21.69 -48.92 54.61
C MET A 1 22.45 -48.34 53.43
N THR A 2 22.84 -47.05 53.53
CA THR A 2 24.24 -46.55 53.65
C THR A 2 24.94 -46.39 52.30
N ARG A 3 25.05 -45.16 51.75
CA ARG A 3 26.13 -44.17 51.96
C ARG A 3 27.56 -44.73 51.84
N ARG A 4 28.25 -44.27 50.77
CA ARG A 4 29.66 -43.80 50.64
C ARG A 4 30.80 -44.76 51.03
N ILE A 5 31.86 -44.79 50.21
CA ILE A 5 33.32 -44.75 50.51
C ILE A 5 34.07 -44.95 49.16
N ARG A 6 34.66 -43.90 48.56
CA ARG A 6 36.04 -43.37 48.68
C ARG A 6 37.13 -44.14 47.88
N ARG A 7 37.74 -43.38 46.94
CA ARG A 7 39.22 -43.15 46.76
C ARG A 7 40.10 -44.37 46.43
N SER A 8 41.14 -44.36 45.59
CA SER A 8 41.85 -43.42 44.72
C SER A 8 42.96 -44.24 44.02
N LEU A 9 43.37 -43.92 42.78
CA LEU A 9 44.73 -44.08 42.21
C LEU A 9 44.66 -43.43 40.79
N ALA A 10 45.21 -42.25 40.49
CA ALA A 10 46.63 -41.87 40.38
C ALA A 10 47.46 -42.94 39.65
N ALA A 11 48.22 -42.68 38.58
CA ALA A 11 48.44 -41.57 37.69
C ALA A 11 49.23 -42.14 36.49
N VAL A 12 48.95 -41.74 35.25
CA VAL A 12 49.95 -41.77 34.17
C VAL A 12 49.90 -40.42 33.49
N VAL A 13 50.96 -39.66 33.71
CA VAL A 13 51.28 -38.39 33.07
C VAL A 13 52.07 -38.71 31.80
N ALA A 14 51.66 -38.15 30.66
CA ALA A 14 52.49 -37.25 29.84
C ALA A 14 52.20 -37.35 28.33
N LEU A 15 51.83 -36.19 27.78
CA LEU A 15 52.30 -35.64 26.50
C LEU A 15 51.80 -36.28 25.20
N LEU A 16 50.68 -35.73 24.70
CA LEU A 16 50.57 -35.39 23.28
C LEU A 16 50.01 -33.98 23.14
N GLY A 17 50.85 -33.11 22.57
CA GLY A 17 50.53 -32.00 21.67
C GLY A 17 49.41 -31.05 22.07
N GLY A 18 49.75 -29.78 22.24
CA GLY A 18 48.79 -28.69 22.24
C GLY A 18 47.94 -28.73 20.97
N ALA A 19 46.76 -29.32 21.08
CA ALA A 19 45.65 -28.99 20.21
C ALA A 19 45.19 -27.62 20.68
N SER A 20 45.53 -26.59 19.91
CA SER A 20 44.79 -25.34 19.89
C SER A 20 43.32 -25.73 19.89
N THR A 21 42.61 -25.50 21.00
CA THR A 21 41.16 -25.53 20.97
C THR A 21 40.75 -24.65 19.79
N PRO A 22 40.00 -25.16 18.80
CA PRO A 22 39.48 -24.27 17.78
C PRO A 22 38.74 -23.18 18.55
N ALA A 23 39.12 -21.92 18.33
CA ALA A 23 38.38 -20.80 18.86
C ALA A 23 36.90 -21.09 18.58
N LEU A 24 36.07 -21.07 19.63
CA LEU A 24 34.63 -21.18 19.49
C LEU A 24 34.23 -20.30 18.30
N ALA A 25 33.65 -20.91 17.27
CA ALA A 25 33.16 -20.21 16.10
C ALA A 25 32.36 -18.99 16.58
N GLN A 26 32.67 -17.80 16.07
CA GLN A 26 32.24 -16.50 16.60
C GLN A 26 30.75 -16.52 17.02
N THR A 27 30.50 -16.55 18.34
CA THR A 27 29.16 -16.54 18.95
C THR A 27 28.53 -15.15 19.01
N VAL A 28 29.06 -14.20 18.24
CA VAL A 28 28.85 -12.77 18.44
C VAL A 28 28.37 -12.16 17.12
N CYS A 29 27.22 -11.48 17.15
CA CYS A 29 26.72 -10.73 16.01
C CYS A 29 27.55 -9.46 15.88
N THR A 30 28.41 -9.37 14.86
CA THR A 30 29.25 -8.19 14.65
C THR A 30 28.66 -7.29 13.56
N PRO A 31 28.87 -5.96 13.63
CA PRO A 31 29.67 -5.23 14.63
C PRO A 31 28.91 -4.81 15.91
N PHE A 32 27.63 -5.17 16.06
CA PHE A 32 26.80 -4.75 17.20
C PHE A 32 26.27 -5.93 17.99
N ASP A 33 26.50 -5.95 19.32
CA ASP A 33 25.93 -6.97 20.19
C ASP A 33 24.52 -6.61 20.69
N GLN A 34 24.20 -5.32 20.71
CA GLN A 34 22.94 -4.72 21.16
C GLN A 34 22.61 -3.51 20.29
N PRO A 35 21.33 -3.14 20.13
CA PRO A 35 20.98 -1.89 19.46
C PRO A 35 21.52 -0.67 20.24
N PRO A 36 21.85 0.43 19.54
CA PRO A 36 22.45 1.63 20.15
C PRO A 36 21.45 2.48 20.95
N GLY A 37 20.15 2.35 20.69
CA GLY A 37 19.09 3.04 21.42
C GLY A 37 18.61 2.29 22.66
N THR A 38 17.95 3.02 23.56
CA THR A 38 17.26 2.46 24.73
C THR A 38 15.79 2.20 24.40
N VAL A 39 15.29 1.02 24.75
CA VAL A 39 13.90 0.63 24.52
C VAL A 39 13.18 0.48 25.85
N LEU A 40 12.11 1.24 26.04
CA LEU A 40 11.20 1.11 27.18
C LEU A 40 9.86 0.60 26.68
N ARG A 41 9.34 -0.50 27.23
CA ARG A 41 8.00 -0.98 26.89
C ARG A 41 7.00 -0.59 27.95
N ASP A 42 5.83 -0.12 27.52
CA ASP A 42 4.74 0.20 28.43
C ASP A 42 3.98 -1.06 28.91
N ALA A 43 2.88 -0.86 29.65
CA ALA A 43 2.06 -1.95 30.18
C ALA A 43 1.35 -2.81 29.10
N HIS A 44 1.24 -2.30 27.87
CA HIS A 44 0.68 -3.00 26.72
C HIS A 44 1.77 -3.62 25.82
N GLY A 45 3.04 -3.45 26.18
CA GLY A 45 4.18 -3.92 25.41
C GLY A 45 4.60 -2.98 24.28
N VAL A 46 3.99 -1.79 24.17
CA VAL A 46 4.32 -0.79 23.14
C VAL A 46 5.73 -0.26 23.40
N PRO A 47 6.67 -0.39 22.44
CA PRO A 47 8.01 0.12 22.61
C PRO A 47 8.09 1.64 22.40
N HIS A 48 8.79 2.30 23.32
CA HIS A 48 9.27 3.66 23.23
C HIS A 48 10.79 3.63 23.07
N ILE A 49 11.27 4.11 21.93
CA ILE A 49 12.66 4.03 21.52
C ILE A 49 13.32 5.39 21.67
N PHE A 50 14.34 5.45 22.51
CA PHE A 50 15.13 6.65 22.78
C PHE A 50 16.53 6.49 22.20
N ALA A 51 16.96 7.44 21.38
CA ALA A 51 18.27 7.39 20.73
C ALA A 51 18.92 8.78 20.62
N GLY A 52 20.26 8.80 20.49
CA GLY A 52 21.02 10.04 20.36
C GLY A 52 21.00 10.66 18.95
N SER A 53 20.55 9.90 17.95
CA SER A 53 20.52 10.30 16.54
C SER A 53 19.38 9.59 15.79
N LEU A 54 19.00 10.11 14.62
CA LEU A 54 18.02 9.44 13.74
C LEU A 54 18.54 8.10 13.20
N ASP A 55 19.85 7.95 13.03
CA ASP A 55 20.47 6.69 12.58
C ASP A 55 20.37 5.59 13.65
N ASP A 56 20.66 5.94 14.90
CA ASP A 56 20.55 5.01 16.04
C ASP A 56 19.09 4.69 16.34
N LEU A 57 18.20 5.67 16.17
CA LEU A 57 16.76 5.48 16.28
C LEU A 57 16.27 4.49 15.21
N SER A 58 16.66 4.69 13.94
CA SER A 58 16.25 3.84 12.82
C SER A 58 16.76 2.42 12.98
N PHE A 59 18.03 2.26 13.39
CA PHE A 59 18.59 0.94 13.73
C PHE A 59 17.80 0.27 14.85
N THR A 60 17.58 0.98 15.95
CA THR A 60 16.90 0.39 17.11
C THR A 60 15.45 0.05 16.78
N ASN A 61 14.78 0.87 15.95
CA ASN A 61 13.45 0.60 15.45
C ASN A 61 13.41 -0.69 14.63
N GLY A 62 14.34 -0.88 13.67
CA GLY A 62 14.41 -2.13 12.89
C GLY A 62 14.66 -3.36 13.76
N TYR A 63 15.51 -3.25 14.78
CA TYR A 63 15.74 -4.34 15.72
C TYR A 63 14.48 -4.69 16.53
N VAL A 64 13.78 -3.68 17.07
CA VAL A 64 12.57 -3.86 17.89
C VAL A 64 11.41 -4.39 17.05
N GLU A 65 11.25 -3.88 15.83
CA GLU A 65 10.21 -4.36 14.94
C GLU A 65 10.46 -5.81 14.52
N ALA A 66 11.70 -6.19 14.20
CA ALA A 66 12.05 -7.59 13.97
C ALA A 66 11.82 -8.44 15.22
N GLN A 67 12.11 -7.92 16.41
CA GLN A 67 11.83 -8.62 17.67
C GLN A 67 10.36 -9.03 17.81
N ASP A 68 9.45 -8.16 17.36
CA ASP A 68 8.01 -8.37 17.55
C ASP A 68 7.33 -8.98 16.32
N ARG A 69 7.84 -8.70 15.11
CA ARG A 69 7.14 -8.86 13.84
C ARG A 69 7.97 -9.54 12.74
N LEU A 70 9.11 -10.19 13.05
CA LEU A 70 10.02 -10.74 12.03
C LEU A 70 9.33 -11.57 10.95
N PHE A 71 8.41 -12.46 11.31
CA PHE A 71 7.71 -13.29 10.32
C PHE A 71 6.70 -12.49 9.48
N GLU A 72 6.00 -11.51 10.06
CA GLU A 72 5.13 -10.61 9.30
C GLU A 72 5.96 -9.80 8.27
N MET A 73 7.13 -9.31 8.69
CA MET A 73 8.07 -8.61 7.80
C MET A 73 8.58 -9.51 6.66
N GLU A 74 8.90 -10.77 6.95
CA GLU A 74 9.29 -11.79 5.95
C GLU A 74 8.23 -11.93 4.85
N ILE A 75 6.97 -12.08 5.26
CA ILE A 75 5.84 -12.26 4.35
C ILE A 75 5.66 -11.01 3.48
N LEU A 76 5.81 -9.81 4.05
CA LEU A 76 5.67 -8.55 3.32
C LEU A 76 6.78 -8.33 2.29
N ARG A 77 8.04 -8.63 2.62
CA ARG A 77 9.13 -8.55 1.63
C ARG A 77 8.89 -9.54 0.49
N ARG A 78 8.37 -10.73 0.77
CA ARG A 78 8.05 -11.75 -0.24
C ARG A 78 6.86 -11.34 -1.09
N ALA A 79 5.82 -10.76 -0.49
CA ALA A 79 4.67 -10.24 -1.22
C ALA A 79 5.06 -9.14 -2.21
N GLY A 80 5.99 -8.25 -1.81
CA GLY A 80 6.52 -7.19 -2.69
C GLY A 80 7.54 -7.66 -3.73
N LYS A 81 8.24 -8.77 -3.49
CA LYS A 81 9.13 -9.40 -4.48
C LYS A 81 8.44 -10.42 -5.38
N GLY A 82 7.26 -10.90 -4.99
CA GLY A 82 6.57 -12.00 -5.65
C GLY A 82 7.32 -13.31 -5.47
N THR A 83 7.59 -13.68 -4.21
CA THR A 83 8.32 -14.89 -3.81
C THR A 83 7.65 -15.63 -2.63
N LEU A 84 6.34 -15.47 -2.45
CA LEU A 84 5.57 -16.16 -1.41
C LEU A 84 5.45 -17.66 -1.71
N SER A 85 5.30 -18.05 -2.98
CA SER A 85 5.13 -19.46 -3.36
C SER A 85 6.36 -20.32 -3.04
N GLU A 86 7.52 -19.69 -2.84
CA GLU A 86 8.76 -20.35 -2.43
C GLU A 86 8.70 -20.93 -1.01
N VAL A 87 7.76 -20.47 -0.18
CA VAL A 87 7.63 -20.91 1.22
C VAL A 87 6.20 -21.24 1.63
N LEU A 88 5.19 -20.76 0.89
CA LEU A 88 3.77 -20.99 1.19
C LEU A 88 3.05 -21.87 0.16
N GLY A 89 3.76 -22.34 -0.88
CA GLY A 89 3.21 -23.26 -1.87
C GLY A 89 2.44 -22.63 -3.03
N ALA A 90 1.86 -23.48 -3.86
CA ALA A 90 1.32 -23.12 -5.17
C ALA A 90 0.12 -22.17 -5.12
N SER A 91 -0.61 -22.13 -3.99
CA SER A 91 -1.75 -21.22 -3.80
C SER A 91 -1.36 -19.74 -3.90
N PHE A 92 -0.09 -19.40 -3.66
CA PHE A 92 0.43 -18.03 -3.74
C PHE A 92 1.06 -17.68 -5.09
N LEU A 93 1.19 -18.63 -6.03
CA LEU A 93 1.86 -18.40 -7.31
C LEU A 93 1.16 -17.31 -8.15
N GLU A 94 -0.16 -17.20 -8.09
CA GLU A 94 -0.88 -16.13 -8.81
C GLU A 94 -0.64 -14.75 -8.22
N MET A 95 -0.50 -14.65 -6.89
CA MET A 95 -0.13 -13.40 -6.23
C MET A 95 1.29 -13.01 -6.63
N ASP A 96 2.24 -13.94 -6.56
CA ASP A 96 3.63 -13.71 -6.98
C ASP A 96 3.71 -13.28 -8.45
N SER A 97 2.94 -13.94 -9.31
CA SER A 97 2.88 -13.61 -10.74
C SER A 97 2.32 -12.22 -10.98
N SER A 98 1.29 -11.83 -10.25
CA SER A 98 0.70 -10.48 -10.36
C SER A 98 1.69 -9.43 -9.87
N THR A 99 2.34 -9.66 -8.72
CA THR A 99 3.41 -8.78 -8.21
C THR A 99 4.52 -8.60 -9.24
N ARG A 100 5.08 -9.70 -9.77
CA ARG A 100 6.20 -9.62 -10.73
C ARG A 100 5.77 -9.04 -12.08
N ARG A 101 4.51 -9.21 -12.49
CA ARG A 101 3.96 -8.57 -13.69
C ARG A 101 3.84 -7.05 -13.51
N ASP A 102 3.19 -6.64 -12.43
CA ASP A 102 2.66 -5.28 -12.27
C ASP A 102 3.67 -4.31 -11.63
N LEU A 103 4.39 -4.78 -10.60
CA LEU A 103 5.41 -4.01 -9.91
C LEU A 103 6.75 -4.05 -10.67
N TYR A 104 7.86 -3.99 -9.92
CA TYR A 104 9.18 -3.65 -10.42
C TYR A 104 10.14 -4.83 -10.33
N THR A 105 10.98 -4.93 -11.36
CA THR A 105 12.13 -5.84 -11.36
C THR A 105 13.15 -5.41 -10.29
N PRO A 106 14.09 -6.29 -9.89
CA PRO A 106 15.14 -5.92 -8.94
C PRO A 106 15.95 -4.68 -9.37
N ALA A 107 16.24 -4.54 -10.67
CA ALA A 107 16.99 -3.40 -11.19
C ALA A 107 16.20 -2.09 -11.13
N GLU A 108 14.90 -2.12 -11.46
CA GLU A 108 14.01 -0.96 -11.34
C GLU A 108 13.88 -0.53 -9.87
N ARG A 109 13.72 -1.49 -8.96
CA ARG A 109 13.65 -1.22 -7.51
C ARG A 109 14.93 -0.60 -6.96
N GLN A 110 16.08 -1.09 -7.39
CA GLN A 110 17.37 -0.48 -7.06
C GLN A 110 17.41 0.97 -7.55
N ALA A 111 17.00 1.24 -8.80
CA ALA A 111 16.95 2.59 -9.34
C ALA A 111 15.99 3.50 -8.54
N HIS A 112 14.85 2.99 -8.06
CA HIS A 112 13.95 3.74 -7.18
C HIS A 112 14.62 4.09 -5.85
N PHE A 113 15.31 3.13 -5.22
CA PHE A 113 16.07 3.38 -4.00
C PHE A 113 17.18 4.42 -4.22
N ASP A 114 17.91 4.31 -5.32
CA ASP A 114 18.99 5.23 -5.70
C ASP A 114 18.49 6.64 -6.07
N ALA A 115 17.20 6.78 -6.36
CA ALA A 115 16.57 8.09 -6.61
C ALA A 115 16.12 8.79 -5.30
N LEU A 116 16.07 8.10 -4.17
CA LEU A 116 15.72 8.70 -2.87
C LEU A 116 16.78 9.69 -2.39
N ALA A 117 16.38 10.60 -1.50
CA ALA A 117 17.32 11.47 -0.80
C ALA A 117 18.33 10.62 -0.01
N ALA A 118 19.57 11.09 0.10
CA ALA A 118 20.63 10.35 0.81
C ALA A 118 20.25 10.03 2.27
N ALA A 119 19.58 10.96 2.95
CA ALA A 119 19.10 10.77 4.32
C ALA A 119 18.02 9.68 4.42
N ASP A 120 17.12 9.58 3.44
CA ASP A 120 16.07 8.54 3.41
C ASP A 120 16.71 7.17 3.15
N ARG A 121 17.67 7.09 2.22
CA ARG A 121 18.44 5.85 1.98
C ARG A 121 19.19 5.41 3.23
N GLN A 122 19.81 6.34 3.95
CA GLN A 122 20.54 6.07 5.19
C GLN A 122 19.60 5.57 6.28
N THR A 123 18.44 6.21 6.46
CA THR A 123 17.39 5.78 7.40
C THR A 123 16.98 4.32 7.14
N ILE A 124 16.69 3.99 5.88
CA ILE A 124 16.28 2.62 5.48
C ILE A 124 17.43 1.62 5.67
N ALA A 125 18.68 2.00 5.36
CA ALA A 125 19.84 1.15 5.56
C ALA A 125 20.09 0.87 7.04
N ARG A 126 20.02 1.89 7.90
CA ARG A 126 20.18 1.72 9.35
C ARG A 126 19.07 0.86 9.94
N PHE A 127 17.83 1.03 9.49
CA PHE A 127 16.73 0.13 9.83
C PHE A 127 17.06 -1.33 9.47
N ALA A 128 17.53 -1.60 8.25
CA ALA A 128 17.94 -2.93 7.83
C ALA A 128 19.07 -3.52 8.69
N ASP A 129 20.06 -2.72 9.09
CA ASP A 129 21.13 -3.15 10.01
C ASP A 129 20.55 -3.65 11.35
N GLY A 130 19.55 -2.95 11.89
CA GLY A 130 18.85 -3.35 13.11
C GLY A 130 18.09 -4.66 12.98
N VAL A 131 17.38 -4.84 11.86
CA VAL A 131 16.69 -6.11 11.54
C VAL A 131 17.70 -7.25 11.47
N ASN A 132 18.85 -7.04 10.82
CA ASN A 132 19.90 -8.04 10.69
C ASN A 132 20.53 -8.43 12.02
N LEU A 133 20.68 -7.47 12.96
CA LEU A 133 21.12 -7.80 14.30
C LEU A 133 20.17 -8.81 14.96
N TYR A 134 18.85 -8.56 14.89
CA TYR A 134 17.88 -9.48 15.47
C TYR A 134 17.89 -10.84 14.76
N ILE A 135 17.92 -10.87 13.42
CA ILE A 135 18.01 -12.10 12.62
C ILE A 135 19.25 -12.93 13.01
N CYS A 136 20.41 -12.29 13.16
CA CYS A 136 21.63 -12.96 13.60
C CYS A 136 21.45 -13.61 14.98
N GLN A 137 20.89 -12.88 15.94
CA GLN A 137 20.61 -13.41 17.27
C GLN A 137 19.60 -14.56 17.26
N ALA A 138 18.56 -14.47 16.42
CA ALA A 138 17.54 -15.51 16.29
C ALA A 138 18.08 -16.80 15.63
N LYS A 139 19.07 -16.68 14.72
CA LYS A 139 19.80 -17.83 14.16
C LYS A 139 20.69 -18.51 15.20
N LEU A 140 21.25 -17.75 16.15
CA LEU A 140 22.10 -18.28 17.23
C LEU A 140 21.31 -18.83 18.42
N ASP A 141 20.13 -18.27 18.70
CA ASP A 141 19.22 -18.67 19.77
C ASP A 141 17.82 -18.96 19.21
N PRO A 142 17.50 -20.26 18.96
CA PRO A 142 16.21 -20.65 18.41
C PRO A 142 14.99 -20.21 19.23
N SER A 143 15.15 -19.84 20.51
CA SER A 143 14.03 -19.33 21.33
C SER A 143 13.55 -17.94 20.89
N LYS A 144 14.36 -17.21 20.12
CA LYS A 144 14.02 -15.92 19.51
C LYS A 144 13.43 -16.06 18.10
N LEU A 145 13.47 -17.25 17.51
CA LEU A 145 12.97 -17.47 16.17
C LEU A 145 11.45 -17.66 16.20
N PRO A 146 10.65 -16.90 15.42
CA PRO A 146 9.21 -17.13 15.31
C PRO A 146 8.90 -18.59 14.91
N ALA A 147 7.86 -19.17 15.51
CA ALA A 147 7.52 -20.59 15.33
C ALA A 147 7.15 -20.94 13.88
N GLU A 148 6.68 -19.96 13.12
CA GLU A 148 6.30 -20.08 11.71
C GLU A 148 7.47 -20.51 10.83
N TYR A 149 8.70 -20.07 11.12
CA TYR A 149 9.90 -20.51 10.40
C TYR A 149 10.14 -22.01 10.55
N ALA A 150 9.99 -22.54 11.77
CA ALA A 150 10.07 -23.98 12.02
C ALA A 150 8.89 -24.72 11.36
N ALA A 151 7.69 -24.15 11.41
CA ALA A 151 6.49 -24.73 10.80
C ALA A 151 6.55 -24.80 9.27
N LEU A 152 7.25 -23.86 8.63
CA LEU A 152 7.41 -23.80 7.17
C LEU A 152 8.74 -24.39 6.70
N GLY A 153 9.62 -24.77 7.62
CA GLY A 153 10.88 -25.46 7.32
C GLY A 153 11.94 -24.58 6.66
N PHE A 154 11.98 -23.28 6.96
CA PHE A 154 13.02 -22.37 6.46
C PHE A 154 13.51 -21.40 7.54
N LEU A 155 14.66 -20.76 7.29
CA LEU A 155 15.25 -19.75 8.18
C LEU A 155 15.19 -18.35 7.54
N PRO A 156 15.15 -17.26 8.33
CA PRO A 156 15.19 -15.90 7.81
C PRO A 156 16.50 -15.67 7.03
N ALA A 157 16.38 -15.22 5.78
CA ALA A 157 17.50 -14.62 5.05
C ALA A 157 17.77 -13.21 5.59
N ASP A 158 19.00 -12.73 5.42
CA ASP A 158 19.38 -11.38 5.81
C ASP A 158 18.46 -10.33 5.14
N TRP A 159 18.27 -9.22 5.82
CA TRP A 159 17.43 -8.10 5.41
C TRP A 159 18.26 -7.00 4.77
N THR A 160 17.85 -6.57 3.59
CA THR A 160 18.48 -5.48 2.84
C THR A 160 17.58 -4.25 2.86
N ALA A 161 18.13 -3.08 2.58
CA ALA A 161 17.32 -1.87 2.35
C ALA A 161 16.25 -2.09 1.26
N LEU A 162 16.56 -2.91 0.24
CA LEU A 162 15.63 -3.24 -0.83
C LEU A 162 14.47 -4.14 -0.39
N ASP A 163 14.60 -4.89 0.73
CA ASP A 163 13.47 -5.63 1.31
C ASP A 163 12.42 -4.67 1.87
N THR A 164 12.85 -3.63 2.58
CA THR A 164 11.98 -2.54 3.03
C THR A 164 11.35 -1.80 1.84
N VAL A 165 12.13 -1.51 0.78
CA VAL A 165 11.59 -0.89 -0.44
C VAL A 165 10.53 -1.78 -1.11
N ALA A 166 10.79 -3.09 -1.22
CA ALA A 166 9.84 -4.03 -1.81
C ALA A 166 8.53 -4.10 -1.01
N ALA A 167 8.62 -4.18 0.33
CA ALA A 167 7.46 -4.15 1.20
C ALA A 167 6.69 -2.82 1.07
N ALA A 168 7.38 -1.68 1.01
CA ALA A 168 6.76 -0.37 0.85
C ALA A 168 6.04 -0.22 -0.50
N GLU A 169 6.68 -0.57 -1.62
CA GLU A 169 6.07 -0.54 -2.96
C GLU A 169 4.76 -1.37 -3.01
N TYR A 170 4.75 -2.53 -2.34
CA TYR A 170 3.57 -3.37 -2.21
C TYR A 170 2.48 -2.73 -1.35
N LEU A 171 2.81 -2.36 -0.11
CA LEU A 171 1.84 -1.87 0.88
C LEU A 171 1.20 -0.55 0.47
N VAL A 172 1.98 0.40 -0.03
CA VAL A 172 1.43 1.67 -0.49
C VAL A 172 0.47 1.44 -1.66
N GLY A 173 0.79 0.50 -2.56
CA GLY A 173 -0.07 0.04 -3.65
C GLY A 173 -1.40 -0.53 -3.18
N VAL A 174 -1.38 -1.41 -2.17
CA VAL A 174 -2.57 -2.06 -1.59
C VAL A 174 -3.61 -1.02 -1.11
N PHE A 175 -3.17 0.07 -0.48
CA PHE A 175 -4.08 1.03 0.15
C PHE A 175 -4.29 2.34 -0.63
N GLY A 176 -3.44 2.63 -1.61
CA GLY A 176 -3.37 3.93 -2.29
C GLY A 176 -3.64 3.90 -3.80
N ALA A 177 -3.68 2.73 -4.44
CA ALA A 177 -3.99 2.59 -5.87
C ALA A 177 -5.47 2.22 -6.10
N PHE A 178 -6.14 2.95 -6.99
CA PHE A 178 -7.55 2.72 -7.34
C PHE A 178 -7.79 2.97 -8.83
N GLY A 179 -8.76 2.27 -9.42
CA GLY A 179 -9.03 2.24 -10.86
C GLY A 179 -8.74 0.87 -11.48
N GLY A 180 -8.86 0.74 -12.80
CA GLY A 180 -8.51 -0.48 -13.53
C GLY A 180 -9.68 -1.47 -13.76
N ASP A 181 -10.91 -1.13 -13.37
CA ASP A 181 -12.09 -2.00 -13.48
C ASP A 181 -12.77 -1.93 -14.86
N GLU A 182 -12.15 -1.25 -15.83
CA GLU A 182 -12.85 -0.86 -17.05
C GLU A 182 -13.27 -2.04 -17.93
N VAL A 183 -12.54 -3.15 -17.91
CA VAL A 183 -12.94 -4.38 -18.63
C VAL A 183 -14.21 -5.00 -18.04
N HIS A 184 -14.39 -4.96 -16.71
CA HIS A 184 -15.61 -5.43 -16.04
C HIS A 184 -16.78 -4.50 -16.34
N ASN A 185 -16.56 -3.19 -16.26
CA ASN A 185 -17.56 -2.19 -16.61
C ASN A 185 -18.02 -2.36 -18.07
N ALA A 186 -17.08 -2.59 -19.00
CA ALA A 186 -17.38 -2.87 -20.39
C ALA A 186 -18.20 -4.16 -20.56
N ALA A 187 -17.76 -5.27 -19.96
CA ALA A 187 -18.47 -6.54 -19.99
C ALA A 187 -19.91 -6.40 -19.45
N PHE A 188 -20.08 -5.76 -18.29
CA PHE A 188 -21.39 -5.47 -17.70
C PHE A 188 -22.26 -4.63 -18.65
N PHE A 189 -21.72 -3.55 -19.21
CA PHE A 189 -22.48 -2.68 -20.10
C PHE A 189 -22.98 -3.44 -21.33
N PHE A 190 -22.12 -4.24 -21.97
CA PHE A 190 -22.51 -5.00 -23.17
C PHE A 190 -23.48 -6.13 -22.85
N ASP A 191 -23.36 -6.78 -21.69
CA ASP A 191 -24.36 -7.75 -21.22
C ASP A 191 -25.73 -7.09 -21.03
N VAL A 192 -25.80 -5.97 -20.32
CA VAL A 192 -27.06 -5.23 -20.11
C VAL A 192 -27.61 -4.72 -21.46
N LYS A 193 -26.76 -4.25 -22.36
CA LYS A 193 -27.14 -3.83 -23.73
C LYS A 193 -27.67 -4.99 -24.59
N SER A 194 -27.25 -6.23 -24.34
CA SER A 194 -27.79 -7.39 -25.06
C SER A 194 -29.25 -7.69 -24.67
N ARG A 195 -29.63 -7.34 -23.43
CA ARG A 195 -30.97 -7.57 -22.84
C ARG A 195 -31.89 -6.37 -22.98
N LEU A 196 -31.32 -5.16 -23.00
CA LEU A 196 -32.01 -3.88 -23.03
C LEU A 196 -31.57 -3.04 -24.22
N ARG A 197 -32.47 -2.24 -24.80
CA ARG A 197 -32.07 -1.26 -25.82
C ARG A 197 -31.02 -0.29 -25.26
N ARG A 198 -30.07 0.13 -26.12
CA ARG A 198 -28.91 0.97 -25.78
C ARG A 198 -29.20 2.11 -24.80
N THR A 199 -30.27 2.88 -25.01
CA THR A 199 -30.62 4.01 -24.13
C THR A 199 -30.88 3.57 -22.70
N ARG A 200 -31.63 2.47 -22.51
CA ARG A 200 -31.94 1.95 -21.18
C ARG A 200 -30.72 1.28 -20.54
N ALA A 201 -29.90 0.58 -21.32
CA ALA A 201 -28.62 0.05 -20.84
C ALA A 201 -27.69 1.16 -20.34
N LYS A 202 -27.63 2.30 -21.05
CA LYS A 202 -26.88 3.48 -20.61
C LYS A 202 -27.40 4.01 -19.28
N HIS A 203 -28.71 4.14 -19.09
CA HIS A 203 -29.28 4.58 -17.81
C HIS A 203 -28.90 3.65 -16.66
N VAL A 204 -29.01 2.33 -16.85
CA VAL A 204 -28.60 1.34 -15.84
C VAL A 204 -27.10 1.46 -15.54
N PHE A 205 -26.27 1.64 -16.56
CA PHE A 205 -24.83 1.79 -16.39
C PHE A 205 -24.44 3.07 -15.65
N ASP A 206 -25.08 4.20 -15.96
CA ASP A 206 -24.80 5.47 -15.28
C ASP A 206 -25.24 5.45 -13.81
N ASP A 207 -26.31 4.71 -13.49
CA ASP A 207 -26.76 4.50 -12.11
C ASP A 207 -25.85 3.54 -11.33
N HIS A 208 -25.34 2.49 -12.00
CA HIS A 208 -24.45 1.51 -11.36
C HIS A 208 -23.01 2.02 -11.19
N PHE A 209 -22.51 2.81 -12.15
CA PHE A 209 -21.15 3.37 -12.16
C PHE A 209 -21.19 4.90 -12.31
N PRO A 210 -21.63 5.63 -11.27
CA PRO A 210 -21.72 7.09 -11.33
C PRO A 210 -20.33 7.72 -11.35
N LEU A 211 -20.07 8.62 -12.31
CA LEU A 211 -18.88 9.48 -12.29
C LEU A 211 -19.00 10.60 -11.25
N PHE A 212 -20.22 11.09 -11.05
CA PHE A 212 -20.55 12.18 -10.14
C PHE A 212 -21.96 11.95 -9.57
N ASP A 213 -22.08 11.88 -8.24
CA ASP A 213 -23.37 11.84 -7.54
C ASP A 213 -23.61 13.19 -6.85
N PRO A 214 -24.48 14.07 -7.39
CA PRO A 214 -24.77 15.37 -6.79
C PRO A 214 -25.45 15.27 -5.42
N GLN A 215 -26.06 14.12 -5.09
CA GLN A 215 -26.74 13.90 -3.81
C GLN A 215 -25.80 13.39 -2.73
N SER A 216 -24.55 13.11 -3.09
CA SER A 216 -23.56 12.68 -2.12
C SER A 216 -23.10 13.85 -1.23
N PRO A 217 -23.03 13.65 0.10
CA PRO A 217 -22.24 14.54 0.95
C PRO A 217 -20.76 14.49 0.51
N THR A 218 -20.09 15.63 0.59
CA THR A 218 -18.68 15.79 0.23
C THR A 218 -17.91 16.31 1.44
N THR A 219 -16.67 15.85 1.63
CA THR A 219 -15.82 16.26 2.77
C THR A 219 -15.64 17.77 2.84
N ILE A 220 -15.52 18.41 1.67
CA ILE A 220 -15.57 19.87 1.52
C ILE A 220 -16.95 20.23 0.97
N PRO A 221 -17.78 21.01 1.69
CA PRO A 221 -19.07 21.46 1.20
C PRO A 221 -18.95 22.16 -0.15
N GLN A 222 -19.92 21.99 -1.05
CA GLN A 222 -19.86 22.57 -2.40
C GLN A 222 -19.72 24.10 -2.40
N LEU A 223 -20.29 24.78 -1.40
CA LEU A 223 -20.20 26.24 -1.23
C LEU A 223 -18.81 26.71 -0.77
N GLU A 224 -18.01 25.82 -0.19
CA GLU A 224 -16.65 26.10 0.30
C GLU A 224 -15.57 25.66 -0.70
N LYS A 225 -15.97 25.08 -1.84
CA LYS A 225 -15.04 24.70 -2.90
C LYS A 225 -14.45 25.94 -3.54
N THR A 226 -13.13 26.04 -3.51
CA THR A 226 -12.36 27.11 -4.16
C THR A 226 -11.74 26.66 -5.49
N TYR A 227 -12.08 25.48 -5.98
CA TYR A 227 -11.53 24.90 -7.22
C TYR A 227 -12.64 24.34 -8.12
N ASP A 228 -12.46 24.47 -9.42
CA ASP A 228 -13.31 23.82 -10.42
C ASP A 228 -13.05 22.31 -10.41
N ASP A 229 -14.11 21.51 -10.32
CA ASP A 229 -13.99 20.05 -10.39
C ASP A 229 -13.60 19.65 -11.83
N PRO A 230 -12.37 19.17 -12.08
CA PRO A 230 -11.93 18.81 -13.43
C PRO A 230 -12.75 17.66 -14.03
N LEU A 231 -13.44 16.86 -13.20
CA LEU A 231 -14.36 15.84 -13.69
C LEU A 231 -15.62 16.44 -14.32
N ARG A 232 -16.05 17.66 -13.92
CA ARG A 232 -17.15 18.38 -14.60
C ARG A 232 -16.84 18.68 -16.07
N HIS A 233 -15.57 18.81 -16.44
CA HIS A 233 -15.14 19.09 -17.81
C HIS A 233 -14.86 17.82 -18.63
N SER A 234 -14.63 16.68 -17.97
CA SER A 234 -14.42 15.36 -18.59
C SER A 234 -15.75 14.69 -19.00
N THR A 235 -16.86 15.06 -18.38
CA THR A 235 -18.17 14.40 -18.54
C THR A 235 -18.95 14.81 -19.78
N ARG A 236 -18.43 14.59 -20.99
CA ARG A 236 -19.33 14.32 -22.13
C ARG A 236 -19.66 12.82 -22.08
N PRO A 237 -20.83 12.39 -21.58
CA PRO A 237 -21.06 10.99 -21.31
C PRO A 237 -21.10 10.22 -22.63
N PHE A 238 -20.44 9.06 -22.64
CA PHE A 238 -20.69 7.98 -23.59
C PHE A 238 -20.26 8.24 -25.05
N ALA A 239 -18.98 8.06 -25.33
CA ALA A 239 -18.43 8.18 -26.67
C ALA A 239 -18.88 7.03 -27.58
N SER A 240 -19.79 7.31 -28.52
CA SER A 240 -20.32 6.30 -29.44
C SER A 240 -19.23 5.58 -30.27
N ARG A 241 -18.10 6.25 -30.53
CA ARG A 241 -16.97 5.68 -31.28
C ARG A 241 -16.18 4.67 -30.44
N GLN A 242 -15.84 5.01 -29.19
CA GLN A 242 -15.13 4.11 -28.27
C GLN A 242 -15.91 2.80 -28.11
N LEU A 243 -17.21 2.89 -27.85
CA LEU A 243 -18.05 1.71 -27.65
C LEU A 243 -18.22 0.85 -28.90
N ARG A 244 -18.38 1.46 -30.08
CA ARG A 244 -18.41 0.70 -31.34
C ARG A 244 -17.11 -0.06 -31.58
N LEU A 245 -15.98 0.49 -31.15
CA LEU A 245 -14.69 -0.16 -31.25
C LEU A 245 -14.58 -1.30 -30.24
N LEU A 246 -14.89 -1.04 -28.96
CA LEU A 246 -14.87 -2.04 -27.90
C LEU A 246 -15.83 -3.22 -28.18
N GLU A 247 -16.99 -2.96 -28.76
CA GLU A 247 -17.96 -3.99 -29.13
C GLU A 247 -17.38 -5.04 -30.10
N ARG A 248 -16.41 -4.66 -30.95
CA ARG A 248 -15.71 -5.60 -31.83
C ARG A 248 -14.81 -6.58 -31.06
N TYR A 249 -14.38 -6.19 -29.88
CA TYR A 249 -13.50 -6.96 -29.00
C TYR A 249 -14.25 -7.54 -27.80
N LEU A 250 -15.60 -7.57 -27.82
CA LEU A 250 -16.41 -8.05 -26.70
C LEU A 250 -16.00 -9.45 -26.20
N PRO A 251 -15.68 -10.45 -27.05
CA PRO A 251 -15.18 -11.73 -26.56
C PRO A 251 -13.88 -11.61 -25.74
N SER A 252 -12.93 -10.79 -26.21
CA SER A 252 -11.66 -10.54 -25.49
C SER A 252 -11.88 -9.74 -24.22
N ILE A 253 -12.83 -8.79 -24.20
CA ILE A 253 -13.24 -8.04 -22.99
C ILE A 253 -13.81 -9.00 -21.94
N ASN A 254 -14.71 -9.90 -22.32
CA ASN A 254 -15.30 -10.86 -21.40
C ASN A 254 -14.25 -11.84 -20.84
N ALA A 255 -13.33 -12.30 -21.69
CA ALA A 255 -12.22 -13.15 -21.26
C ALA A 255 -11.25 -12.40 -20.31
N ALA A 256 -10.91 -11.15 -20.62
CA ALA A 256 -10.08 -10.32 -19.76
C ALA A 256 -10.73 -10.03 -18.40
N ALA A 257 -12.04 -9.71 -18.38
CA ALA A 257 -12.80 -9.53 -17.15
C ALA A 257 -12.88 -10.83 -16.31
N GLY A 258 -13.04 -11.98 -16.97
CA GLY A 258 -13.01 -13.30 -16.32
C GLY A 258 -11.66 -13.60 -15.67
N LEU A 259 -10.55 -13.42 -16.40
CA LEU A 259 -9.20 -13.62 -15.88
C LEU A 259 -8.89 -12.65 -14.74
N SER A 260 -9.19 -11.36 -14.91
CA SER A 260 -8.97 -10.34 -13.90
C SER A 260 -9.78 -10.64 -12.62
N SER A 261 -11.01 -11.13 -12.74
CA SER A 261 -11.80 -11.59 -11.58
C SER A 261 -11.15 -12.76 -10.85
N ALA A 262 -10.64 -13.76 -11.59
CA ALA A 262 -9.97 -14.91 -10.99
C ALA A 262 -8.67 -14.50 -10.27
N GLN A 263 -7.86 -13.63 -10.89
CA GLN A 263 -6.65 -13.08 -10.29
C GLN A 263 -6.95 -12.26 -9.04
N ALA A 264 -7.99 -11.41 -9.08
CA ALA A 264 -8.42 -10.62 -7.93
C ALA A 264 -8.91 -11.49 -6.78
N GLN A 265 -9.62 -12.59 -7.05
CA GLN A 265 -10.06 -13.55 -6.04
C GLN A 265 -8.89 -14.31 -5.41
N ALA A 266 -7.94 -14.79 -6.24
CA ALA A 266 -6.74 -15.45 -5.75
C ALA A 266 -5.92 -14.52 -4.85
N ARG A 267 -5.69 -13.27 -5.31
CA ARG A 267 -5.00 -12.25 -4.52
C ARG A 267 -5.71 -11.94 -3.20
N ALA A 268 -7.03 -11.73 -3.23
CA ALA A 268 -7.80 -11.46 -2.01
C ALA A 268 -7.72 -12.63 -1.01
N SER A 269 -7.78 -13.88 -1.49
CA SER A 269 -7.62 -15.05 -0.64
C SER A 269 -6.21 -15.13 -0.04
N SER A 270 -5.16 -14.81 -0.80
CA SER A 270 -3.80 -14.74 -0.29
C SER A 270 -3.65 -13.63 0.74
N GLU A 271 -4.11 -12.40 0.44
CA GLU A 271 -4.04 -11.26 1.35
C GLU A 271 -4.77 -11.54 2.69
N GLU A 272 -5.94 -12.19 2.64
CA GLU A 272 -6.67 -12.63 3.83
C GLU A 272 -5.85 -13.61 4.67
N GLN A 273 -5.20 -14.61 4.06
CA GLN A 273 -4.32 -15.55 4.76
C GLN A 273 -3.10 -14.88 5.38
N LEU A 274 -2.59 -13.82 4.75
CA LEU A 274 -1.44 -13.06 5.24
C LEU A 274 -1.82 -12.01 6.31
N GLY A 275 -3.10 -11.84 6.63
CA GLY A 275 -3.56 -10.82 7.58
C GLY A 275 -3.44 -9.37 7.08
N VAL A 276 -3.10 -9.19 5.79
CA VAL A 276 -3.04 -7.89 5.11
C VAL A 276 -4.29 -7.64 4.25
N GLY A 277 -5.25 -8.55 4.32
CA GLY A 277 -6.52 -8.50 3.62
C GLY A 277 -7.37 -7.34 4.10
N ALA A 278 -7.32 -6.22 3.35
CA ALA A 278 -8.39 -5.26 3.38
C ALA A 278 -9.61 -5.94 2.74
N ALA A 279 -10.44 -6.62 3.55
CA ALA A 279 -11.62 -7.31 3.07
C ALA A 279 -12.40 -6.37 2.15
N ARG A 280 -12.31 -6.57 0.82
CA ARG A 280 -12.78 -5.63 -0.22
C ARG A 280 -14.26 -5.27 -0.08
N ARG A 281 -15.01 -6.00 0.75
CA ARG A 281 -16.41 -5.73 1.08
C ARG A 281 -16.59 -4.49 1.99
N HIS A 282 -15.56 -4.03 2.70
CA HIS A 282 -15.63 -2.92 3.65
C HIS A 282 -14.38 -2.02 3.65
N LEU A 283 -13.85 -1.64 2.47
CA LEU A 283 -12.87 -0.56 2.41
C LEU A 283 -13.53 0.75 2.89
N ALA A 284 -13.22 1.14 4.11
CA ALA A 284 -13.49 2.48 4.62
C ALA A 284 -12.44 2.81 5.68
N SER A 285 -12.14 4.08 5.84
CA SER A 285 -11.38 4.59 6.98
C SER A 285 -12.11 5.82 7.46
N ASN A 286 -12.26 5.98 8.76
CA ASN A 286 -12.96 7.12 9.32
C ASN A 286 -11.97 8.15 9.83
N ALA A 287 -12.26 9.42 9.61
CA ALA A 287 -11.59 10.52 10.27
C ALA A 287 -12.62 11.57 10.68
N ILE A 288 -12.53 12.06 11.92
CA ILE A 288 -13.33 13.17 12.43
C ILE A 288 -12.39 14.19 13.03
N LEU A 289 -12.58 15.46 12.67
CA LEU A 289 -11.84 16.60 13.20
C LEU A 289 -12.87 17.58 13.75
N VAL A 290 -12.68 17.96 15.00
CA VAL A 290 -13.45 19.00 15.67
C VAL A 290 -12.47 20.12 16.02
N SER A 291 -12.72 21.32 15.49
CA SER A 291 -11.88 22.48 15.79
C SER A 291 -11.97 22.85 17.27
N GLY A 292 -10.90 23.48 17.81
CA GLY A 292 -10.89 23.96 19.20
C GLY A 292 -12.01 24.97 19.51
N ALA A 293 -12.51 25.68 18.50
CA ALA A 293 -13.64 26.59 18.66
C ALA A 293 -14.97 25.90 19.03
N LEU A 294 -15.05 24.57 18.87
CA LEU A 294 -16.21 23.76 19.25
C LEU A 294 -15.97 22.89 20.49
N THR A 295 -14.82 23.00 21.16
CA THR A 295 -14.49 22.17 22.32
C THR A 295 -14.40 23.01 23.58
N ASP A 296 -14.83 22.46 24.72
CA ASP A 296 -14.76 23.15 26.02
C ASP A 296 -13.31 23.45 26.45
N THR A 297 -12.35 22.69 25.92
CA THR A 297 -10.91 22.85 26.21
C THR A 297 -10.23 23.89 25.32
N GLY A 298 -10.86 24.32 24.22
CA GLY A 298 -10.22 25.14 23.19
C GLY A 298 -9.23 24.38 22.30
N ASN A 299 -8.98 23.08 22.56
CA ASN A 299 -8.07 22.24 21.78
C ASN A 299 -8.83 21.40 20.74
N PRO A 300 -8.29 21.17 19.53
CA PRO A 300 -8.92 20.28 18.57
C PRO A 300 -9.03 18.85 19.08
N ILE A 301 -10.06 18.14 18.60
CA ILE A 301 -10.21 16.70 18.79
C ILE A 301 -10.11 16.02 17.43
N MET A 302 -9.24 15.02 17.30
CA MET A 302 -9.13 14.17 16.12
C MET A 302 -9.44 12.72 16.49
N LEU A 303 -10.31 12.09 15.71
CA LEU A 303 -10.49 10.64 15.68
C LEU A 303 -9.95 10.13 14.34
N GLY A 304 -8.98 9.23 14.38
CA GLY A 304 -8.56 8.43 13.23
C GLY A 304 -8.98 6.98 13.42
N GLY A 305 -9.56 6.37 12.38
CA GLY A 305 -10.04 4.99 12.42
C GLY A 305 -9.75 4.26 11.10
N PRO A 306 -8.49 3.92 10.81
CA PRO A 306 -8.15 3.12 9.64
C PRO A 306 -8.75 1.70 9.76
N GLN A 307 -9.37 1.18 8.71
CA GLN A 307 -9.92 -0.19 8.70
C GLN A 307 -9.11 -1.08 7.76
N VAL A 308 -8.10 -1.75 8.32
CA VAL A 308 -7.15 -2.63 7.61
C VAL A 308 -7.40 -4.12 7.88
N GLY A 309 -8.59 -4.46 8.40
CA GLY A 309 -8.93 -5.81 8.84
C GLY A 309 -8.47 -6.11 10.27
N TYR A 310 -8.80 -7.31 10.75
CA TYR A 310 -8.34 -7.85 12.03
C TYR A 310 -7.48 -9.08 11.76
N ALA A 311 -6.23 -9.02 12.17
CA ALA A 311 -5.27 -10.11 12.10
C ALA A 311 -4.49 -10.20 13.41
N ILE A 312 -3.84 -11.33 13.65
CA ILE A 312 -2.87 -11.51 14.73
C ILE A 312 -1.54 -11.88 14.06
N PRO A 313 -0.50 -11.03 14.17
CA PRO A 313 -0.53 -9.71 14.80
C PRO A 313 -1.39 -8.69 14.00
N SER A 314 -1.80 -7.59 14.63
CA SER A 314 -2.54 -6.53 13.92
C SER A 314 -1.61 -5.83 12.93
N PHE A 315 -2.12 -5.46 11.74
CA PHE A 315 -1.31 -4.82 10.70
C PHE A 315 -0.43 -3.68 11.22
N PHE A 316 -0.99 -2.74 11.98
CA PHE A 316 -0.18 -1.64 12.52
C PHE A 316 0.70 -2.08 13.68
N PHE A 317 1.94 -1.59 13.66
CA PHE A 317 2.88 -1.64 14.77
C PHE A 317 2.89 -0.30 15.51
N GLU A 318 2.46 -0.29 16.77
CA GLU A 318 2.46 0.92 17.61
C GLU A 318 3.84 1.13 18.23
N VAL A 319 4.35 2.37 18.18
CA VAL A 319 5.70 2.71 18.65
C VAL A 319 5.81 4.20 18.99
N GLY A 320 6.64 4.50 20.00
CA GLY A 320 7.16 5.83 20.28
C GLY A 320 8.59 5.99 19.77
N LEU A 321 8.86 7.03 18.99
CA LEU A 321 10.16 7.34 18.41
C LEU A 321 10.68 8.67 18.96
N HIS A 322 11.82 8.62 19.66
CA HIS A 322 12.36 9.76 20.41
C HIS A 322 13.87 9.95 20.12
N ALA A 323 14.21 11.00 19.38
CA ALA A 323 15.58 11.42 19.09
C ALA A 323 15.64 12.92 18.70
N PRO A 324 16.81 13.57 18.63
CA PRO A 324 16.90 14.91 18.06
C PRO A 324 16.28 14.95 16.64
N GLY A 325 15.27 15.81 16.45
CA GLY A 325 14.54 15.95 15.18
C GLY A 325 13.25 15.12 15.08
N ILE A 326 12.95 14.24 16.03
CA ILE A 326 11.68 13.49 16.07
C ILE A 326 11.27 13.17 17.51
N ASP A 327 10.04 13.53 17.86
CA ASP A 327 9.41 13.10 19.11
C ASP A 327 7.94 12.84 18.83
N ALA A 328 7.63 11.56 18.58
CA ALA A 328 6.34 11.15 18.07
C ALA A 328 5.92 9.78 18.60
N VAL A 329 4.61 9.58 18.75
CA VAL A 329 3.99 8.29 19.07
C VAL A 329 2.89 8.04 18.05
N GLY A 330 2.81 6.82 17.56
CA GLY A 330 1.79 6.45 16.59
C GLY A 330 1.97 5.03 16.09
N VAL A 331 1.52 4.80 14.87
CA VAL A 331 1.61 3.50 14.21
C VAL A 331 2.40 3.57 12.92
N ILE A 332 3.10 2.48 12.65
CA ILE A 332 3.93 2.27 11.47
C ILE A 332 3.40 1.05 10.71
N PRO A 333 3.34 1.07 9.36
CA PRO A 333 3.16 -0.14 8.57
C PRO A 333 4.40 -1.03 8.71
N PRO A 334 4.23 -2.34 8.92
CA PRO A 334 5.33 -3.26 9.15
C PRO A 334 6.32 -3.28 7.97
N ALA A 335 7.55 -3.68 8.27
CA ALA A 335 8.72 -3.66 7.40
C ALA A 335 9.23 -2.26 7.00
N GLY A 336 8.87 -1.20 7.74
CA GLY A 336 9.26 0.18 7.44
C GLY A 336 9.48 1.05 8.69
N PRO A 337 10.28 2.13 8.62
CA PRO A 337 10.61 2.94 9.81
C PRO A 337 9.72 4.17 10.11
N GLY A 338 8.69 4.46 9.32
CA GLY A 338 7.98 5.75 9.36
C GLY A 338 6.59 5.72 10.00
N ILE A 339 6.31 6.65 10.92
CA ILE A 339 4.96 6.82 11.51
C ILE A 339 4.00 7.40 10.47
N VAL A 340 3.00 6.61 10.10
CA VAL A 340 1.99 7.00 9.09
C VAL A 340 0.75 7.65 9.72
N ILE A 341 0.45 7.31 10.98
CA ILE A 341 -0.63 7.91 11.78
C ILE A 341 -0.06 8.11 13.17
N GLY A 342 -0.21 9.30 13.74
CA GLY A 342 0.34 9.56 15.06
C GLY A 342 0.17 10.99 15.54
N ARG A 343 0.93 11.31 16.57
CA ARG A 343 1.03 12.66 17.14
C ARG A 343 2.46 12.98 17.52
N THR A 344 2.80 14.24 17.37
CA THR A 344 4.03 14.85 17.87
C THR A 344 3.69 15.73 19.07
N GLN A 345 4.67 16.48 19.58
CA GLN A 345 4.39 17.57 20.53
C GLN A 345 3.55 18.71 19.92
N ASN A 346 3.57 18.88 18.59
CA ASN A 346 3.01 20.05 17.91
C ASN A 346 1.64 19.79 17.27
N PHE A 347 1.40 18.59 16.76
CA PHE A 347 0.17 18.23 16.05
C PHE A 347 -0.10 16.72 16.05
N ALA A 348 -1.33 16.36 15.70
CA ALA A 348 -1.76 15.01 15.39
C ALA A 348 -2.17 14.89 13.92
N TYR A 349 -1.99 13.71 13.34
CA TYR A 349 -2.40 13.41 11.98
C TYR A 349 -2.89 11.98 11.81
N THR A 350 -3.82 11.80 10.87
CA THR A 350 -4.31 10.50 10.44
C THR A 350 -4.58 10.47 8.94
N ILE A 351 -4.73 9.26 8.39
CA ILE A 351 -4.92 9.06 6.96
C ILE A 351 -6.15 8.18 6.67
N THR A 352 -6.80 8.44 5.54
CA THR A 352 -7.85 7.58 4.97
C THR A 352 -7.57 7.33 3.50
N SER A 353 -8.08 6.25 2.91
CA SER A 353 -7.94 6.03 1.46
C SER A 353 -8.65 7.13 0.66
N GLY A 354 -7.99 7.65 -0.38
CA GLY A 354 -8.52 8.76 -1.19
C GLY A 354 -9.49 8.32 -2.30
N ILE A 355 -9.35 7.09 -2.78
CA ILE A 355 -10.15 6.45 -3.84
C ILE A 355 -10.29 7.26 -5.15
N SER A 356 -9.33 8.17 -5.42
CA SER A 356 -9.20 8.78 -6.73
C SER A 356 -8.73 7.74 -7.74
N ASP A 357 -9.31 7.78 -8.92
CA ASP A 357 -8.99 6.87 -10.02
C ASP A 357 -7.64 7.24 -10.66
N GLN A 358 -6.62 6.41 -10.40
CA GLN A 358 -5.23 6.56 -10.82
C GLN A 358 -4.78 5.49 -11.83
N VAL A 359 -5.63 4.50 -12.14
CA VAL A 359 -5.29 3.37 -12.99
C VAL A 359 -6.33 3.25 -14.09
N ASP A 360 -5.90 3.29 -15.35
CA ASP A 360 -6.78 3.04 -16.51
C ASP A 360 -6.35 1.78 -17.25
N THR A 361 -7.32 1.01 -17.73
CA THR A 361 -7.09 -0.08 -18.68
C THR A 361 -7.06 0.44 -20.11
N TYR A 362 -6.04 0.03 -20.88
CA TYR A 362 -5.95 0.28 -22.31
C TYR A 362 -6.21 -1.00 -23.11
N LEU A 363 -7.00 -0.89 -24.19
CA LEU A 363 -7.08 -1.88 -25.26
C LEU A 363 -5.92 -1.65 -26.23
N GLU A 364 -5.02 -2.61 -26.27
CA GLU A 364 -3.89 -2.68 -27.20
C GLU A 364 -4.31 -3.48 -28.45
N VAL A 365 -4.13 -2.91 -29.63
CA VAL A 365 -4.40 -3.61 -30.90
C VAL A 365 -3.12 -4.30 -31.36
N LEU A 366 -3.12 -5.63 -31.35
CA LEU A 366 -1.92 -6.41 -31.66
C LEU A 366 -1.65 -6.48 -33.17
N ASN A 367 -0.37 -6.60 -33.53
CA ASN A 367 0.03 -6.90 -34.90
C ASN A 367 -0.45 -8.32 -35.28
N PRO A 368 -1.26 -8.49 -36.35
CA PRO A 368 -1.71 -9.81 -36.80
C PRO A 368 -0.57 -10.79 -37.12
N SER A 369 0.60 -10.28 -37.51
CA SER A 369 1.77 -11.08 -37.84
C SER A 369 2.74 -11.29 -36.67
N ASN A 370 2.60 -10.53 -35.58
CA ASN A 370 3.46 -10.63 -34.40
C ASN A 370 2.71 -10.21 -33.13
N ALA A 371 2.28 -11.18 -32.33
CA ALA A 371 1.53 -10.93 -31.10
C ALA A 371 2.28 -10.12 -30.03
N LYS A 372 3.61 -9.97 -30.15
CA LYS A 372 4.45 -9.16 -29.26
C LYS A 372 4.61 -7.72 -29.74
N GLN A 373 3.83 -7.30 -30.72
CA GLN A 373 3.76 -5.92 -31.18
C GLN A 373 2.36 -5.36 -31.06
N TYR A 374 2.25 -4.07 -30.76
CA TYR A 374 0.99 -3.34 -30.62
C TYR A 374 1.00 -2.06 -31.45
N LEU A 375 -0.16 -1.69 -31.98
CA LEU A 375 -0.35 -0.52 -32.82
C LEU A 375 -0.36 0.75 -31.97
N PHE A 376 0.52 1.70 -32.26
CA PHE A 376 0.54 3.03 -31.65
C PHE A 376 0.87 4.08 -32.71
N ASN A 377 0.04 5.13 -32.84
CA ASN A 377 0.21 6.20 -33.83
C ASN A 377 0.43 5.71 -35.28
N GLY A 378 -0.23 4.60 -35.66
CA GLY A 378 -0.17 4.05 -37.01
C GLY A 378 1.01 3.12 -37.29
N VAL A 379 1.89 2.88 -36.30
CA VAL A 379 3.05 1.99 -36.41
C VAL A 379 2.95 0.88 -35.36
N TYR A 380 3.43 -0.32 -35.68
CA TYR A 380 3.54 -1.40 -34.70
C TYR A 380 4.84 -1.26 -33.91
N HIS A 381 4.74 -1.21 -32.59
CA HIS A 381 5.87 -1.15 -31.65
C HIS A 381 6.03 -2.47 -30.92
N ASP A 382 7.26 -2.87 -30.65
CA ASP A 382 7.56 -4.05 -29.82
C ASP A 382 7.16 -3.82 -28.37
N MET A 383 6.59 -4.85 -27.75
CA MET A 383 6.45 -4.95 -26.30
C MET A 383 7.81 -5.26 -25.68
N THR A 384 8.05 -4.75 -24.47
CA THR A 384 9.17 -5.22 -23.65
C THR A 384 8.72 -6.44 -22.86
N CYS A 385 9.17 -7.62 -23.28
CA CYS A 385 8.82 -8.90 -22.65
C CYS A 385 10.00 -9.48 -21.88
N ARG A 386 9.71 -10.15 -20.76
CA ARG A 386 10.68 -10.93 -19.98
C ARG A 386 10.05 -12.22 -19.49
N THR A 387 10.85 -13.28 -19.42
CA THR A 387 10.45 -14.53 -18.76
C THR A 387 10.90 -14.47 -17.30
N GLU A 388 9.97 -14.71 -16.40
CA GLU A 388 10.21 -14.82 -14.96
C GLU A 388 10.11 -16.30 -14.56
N THR A 389 11.04 -16.74 -13.72
CA THR A 389 11.06 -18.07 -13.15
C THR A 389 10.62 -18.03 -11.69
N PHE A 390 9.60 -18.81 -11.36
CA PHE A 390 9.04 -18.94 -10.02
C PHE A 390 9.45 -20.27 -9.42
N THR A 391 9.99 -20.23 -8.21
CA THR A 391 10.15 -21.43 -7.39
C THR A 391 8.90 -21.57 -6.52
N VAL A 392 8.30 -22.76 -6.56
CA VAL A 392 7.14 -23.10 -5.76
C VAL A 392 7.49 -24.30 -4.89
N GLN A 393 7.31 -24.15 -3.59
CA GLN A 393 7.63 -25.17 -2.61
C GLN A 393 6.41 -25.34 -1.71
N GLU A 394 5.81 -26.53 -1.76
CA GLU A 394 4.71 -26.84 -0.83
C GLU A 394 5.26 -26.86 0.59
N PRO A 395 4.57 -26.18 1.54
CA PRO A 395 4.95 -26.22 2.93
C PRO A 395 4.82 -27.67 3.39
N PRO A 396 5.82 -28.17 4.10
CA PRO A 396 5.94 -29.60 4.25
C PRO A 396 4.90 -30.14 5.27
N PRO A 397 4.14 -31.27 5.08
CA PRO A 397 3.16 -31.72 6.10
C PRO A 397 3.60 -32.90 7.01
N PRO A 398 3.26 -32.95 8.32
CA PRO A 398 3.19 -31.77 9.18
C PRO A 398 4.56 -31.11 9.19
N ALA A 399 4.65 -29.80 8.94
CA ALA A 399 5.90 -29.03 8.86
C ALA A 399 7.18 -29.85 8.57
N GLY A 400 7.22 -30.67 7.50
CA GLY A 400 8.34 -31.62 7.28
C GLY A 400 8.31 -32.62 6.10
N SER A 401 7.20 -32.88 5.39
CA SER A 401 7.16 -33.80 4.22
C SER A 401 6.95 -33.18 2.82
N GLY A 402 7.31 -31.91 2.64
CA GLY A 402 7.11 -31.18 1.38
C GLY A 402 7.83 -31.86 0.23
N GLY A 403 7.20 -31.88 -0.95
CA GLY A 403 7.83 -32.38 -2.17
C GLY A 403 9.02 -31.51 -2.58
N ALA A 404 9.81 -31.97 -3.56
CA ALA A 404 10.87 -31.14 -4.13
C ALA A 404 10.30 -29.83 -4.71
N PRO A 405 11.06 -28.71 -4.68
CA PRO A 405 10.60 -27.47 -5.27
C PRO A 405 10.29 -27.66 -6.75
N MET A 406 9.18 -27.08 -7.21
CA MET A 406 8.84 -27.02 -8.63
C MET A 406 9.19 -25.64 -9.20
N THR A 407 9.55 -25.63 -10.48
CA THR A 407 9.86 -24.40 -11.22
C THR A 407 8.76 -24.13 -12.24
N VAL A 408 8.24 -22.90 -12.24
CA VAL A 408 7.24 -22.43 -13.22
C VAL A 408 7.79 -21.20 -13.93
N GLU A 409 7.75 -21.19 -15.26
CA GLU A 409 8.11 -20.01 -16.06
C GLU A 409 6.86 -19.30 -16.55
N ARG A 410 6.86 -17.96 -16.49
CA ARG A 410 5.81 -17.12 -17.08
C ARG A 410 6.45 -15.95 -17.81
N GLU A 411 5.94 -15.64 -19.00
CA GLU A 411 6.35 -14.46 -19.74
C GLU A 411 5.43 -13.28 -19.42
N PHE A 412 6.03 -12.12 -19.12
CA PHE A 412 5.32 -10.87 -18.90
C PHE A 412 5.79 -9.81 -19.88
N CYS A 413 4.84 -9.14 -20.51
CA CYS A 413 5.10 -8.06 -21.46
C CYS A 413 4.58 -6.72 -20.92
N ARG A 414 5.24 -5.63 -21.32
CA ARG A 414 4.79 -4.27 -21.09
C ARG A 414 4.69 -3.52 -22.42
N THR A 415 3.62 -2.74 -22.58
CA THR A 415 3.50 -1.72 -23.64
C THR A 415 3.98 -0.37 -23.11
N LEU A 416 3.88 0.69 -23.92
CA LEU A 416 4.08 2.07 -23.47
C LEU A 416 3.16 2.43 -22.29
N HIS A 417 1.92 1.92 -22.28
CA HIS A 417 0.94 2.21 -21.23
C HIS A 417 1.27 1.48 -19.93
N GLY A 418 1.73 0.22 -20.01
CA GLY A 418 2.19 -0.53 -18.84
C GLY A 418 2.08 -2.05 -18.99
N PRO A 419 2.04 -2.80 -17.87
CA PRO A 419 1.99 -4.26 -17.88
C PRO A 419 0.74 -4.78 -18.56
N VAL A 420 0.93 -5.75 -19.45
CA VAL A 420 -0.14 -6.49 -20.12
C VAL A 420 -0.63 -7.59 -19.19
N PHE A 421 -1.88 -7.52 -18.74
CA PHE A 421 -2.49 -8.53 -17.88
C PHE A 421 -3.29 -9.58 -18.65
N PHE A 422 -3.65 -9.29 -19.90
CA PHE A 422 -4.38 -10.20 -20.79
C PHE A 422 -3.95 -10.04 -22.24
N SER A 423 -3.82 -11.14 -22.98
CA SER A 423 -3.51 -11.16 -24.41
C SER A 423 -4.38 -12.19 -25.14
N ASP A 424 -4.99 -11.78 -26.25
CA ASP A 424 -5.78 -12.60 -27.17
C ASP A 424 -5.32 -12.34 -28.62
N PRO A 425 -4.18 -12.93 -29.03
CA PRO A 425 -3.64 -12.76 -30.38
C PRO A 425 -4.59 -13.19 -31.49
N ALA A 426 -5.45 -14.20 -31.23
CA ALA A 426 -6.42 -14.70 -32.19
C ALA A 426 -7.46 -13.64 -32.58
N ARG A 427 -7.70 -12.64 -31.72
CA ARG A 427 -8.58 -11.51 -31.98
C ARG A 427 -7.83 -10.18 -32.11
N GLY A 428 -6.50 -10.22 -32.12
CA GLY A 428 -5.65 -9.04 -32.26
C GLY A 428 -5.80 -8.04 -31.11
N ALA A 429 -5.99 -8.51 -29.88
CA ALA A 429 -6.21 -7.66 -28.72
C ALA A 429 -5.32 -8.05 -27.54
N ALA A 430 -4.87 -7.06 -26.77
CA ALA A 430 -4.35 -7.23 -25.42
C ALA A 430 -4.89 -6.11 -24.52
N PHE A 431 -4.81 -6.29 -23.21
CA PHE A 431 -5.17 -5.27 -22.23
C PHE A 431 -4.01 -5.01 -21.28
N SER A 432 -3.71 -3.72 -21.08
CA SER A 432 -2.65 -3.24 -20.20
C SER A 432 -3.20 -2.27 -19.17
N HIS A 433 -2.52 -2.14 -18.03
CA HIS A 433 -2.82 -1.11 -17.04
C HIS A 433 -1.82 0.03 -17.12
N ALA A 434 -2.32 1.26 -17.27
CA ALA A 434 -1.55 2.48 -17.06
C ALA A 434 -1.74 2.96 -15.62
N TYR A 435 -0.65 3.16 -14.90
CA TYR A 435 -0.65 3.64 -13.52
C TYR A 435 -0.11 5.07 -13.48
N ALA A 436 -0.91 6.02 -13.01
CA ALA A 436 -0.50 7.44 -12.90
C ALA A 436 0.64 7.64 -11.90
N HIS A 437 0.79 6.71 -10.96
CA HIS A 437 1.81 6.70 -9.92
C HIS A 437 3.03 5.81 -10.23
N ARG A 438 3.13 5.22 -11.44
CA ARG A 438 4.23 4.29 -11.77
C ARG A 438 5.59 4.97 -11.60
N ASN A 439 6.51 4.28 -10.92
CA ASN A 439 7.85 4.71 -10.51
C ASN A 439 7.86 5.86 -9.49
N LEU A 440 6.71 6.19 -8.89
CA LEU A 440 6.56 7.29 -7.94
C LEU A 440 6.04 6.82 -6.58
N GLU A 441 5.68 5.55 -6.41
CA GLU A 441 5.09 5.01 -5.18
C GLU A 441 6.03 5.15 -3.99
N LEU A 442 7.33 5.00 -4.21
CA LEU A 442 8.33 5.15 -3.16
C LEU A 442 8.43 6.59 -2.62
N LEU A 443 7.98 7.60 -3.38
CA LEU A 443 7.90 8.99 -2.87
C LEU A 443 6.84 9.15 -1.77
N SER A 444 5.75 8.40 -1.86
CA SER A 444 4.73 8.32 -0.80
C SER A 444 5.30 7.66 0.46
N ALA A 445 5.99 6.52 0.31
CA ALA A 445 6.67 5.88 1.43
C ALA A 445 7.73 6.80 2.08
N ALA A 446 8.53 7.50 1.27
CA ALA A 446 9.52 8.47 1.77
C ALA A 446 8.88 9.68 2.46
N SER A 447 7.64 10.04 2.10
CA SER A 447 6.89 11.08 2.80
C SER A 447 6.46 10.59 4.18
N TRP A 448 6.00 9.34 4.33
CA TRP A 448 5.69 8.74 5.63
C TRP A 448 6.89 8.67 6.59
N LEU A 449 8.12 8.49 6.07
CA LEU A 449 9.35 8.56 6.89
C LEU A 449 9.54 9.91 7.60
N ARG A 450 9.03 10.98 6.99
CA ARG A 450 9.32 12.37 7.37
C ARG A 450 8.13 13.09 8.00
N MET A 451 6.90 12.55 7.90
CA MET A 451 5.70 13.22 8.42
C MET A 451 5.76 13.55 9.91
N ALA A 452 6.23 12.61 10.73
CA ALA A 452 6.40 12.82 12.16
C ALA A 452 7.55 13.80 12.52
N GLN A 453 8.41 14.15 11.55
CA GLN A 453 9.51 15.10 11.73
C GLN A 453 9.09 16.54 11.40
N ALA A 454 7.98 16.73 10.69
CA ALA A 454 7.45 18.07 10.45
C ALA A 454 7.12 18.76 11.79
N THR A 455 7.23 20.08 11.81
CA THR A 455 7.00 20.89 13.02
C THR A 455 5.73 21.72 12.96
N ASN A 456 5.19 21.92 11.75
CA ASN A 456 4.05 22.79 11.50
C ASN A 456 3.26 22.35 10.26
N LEU A 457 2.08 22.95 10.07
CA LEU A 457 1.18 22.66 8.94
C LEU A 457 1.85 22.85 7.58
N SER A 458 2.75 23.84 7.42
CA SER A 458 3.38 24.13 6.13
C SER A 458 4.34 23.02 5.72
N GLU A 459 5.17 22.54 6.65
CA GLU A 459 6.07 21.40 6.43
C GLU A 459 5.29 20.11 6.19
N PHE A 460 4.25 19.85 6.99
CA PHE A 460 3.38 18.70 6.79
C PHE A 460 2.69 18.73 5.42
N LYS A 461 2.16 19.88 5.01
CA LYS A 461 1.53 20.06 3.69
C LYS A 461 2.54 19.82 2.56
N ALA A 462 3.79 20.28 2.69
CA ALA A 462 4.81 20.05 1.67
C ALA A 462 5.07 18.55 1.43
N LEU A 463 5.02 17.73 2.50
CA LEU A 463 5.10 16.27 2.38
C LEU A 463 3.86 15.69 1.72
N VAL A 464 2.66 16.13 2.11
CA VAL A 464 1.40 15.69 1.48
C VAL A 464 1.32 16.08 0.01
N ASP A 465 1.84 17.24 -0.36
CA ASP A 465 1.93 17.67 -1.76
C ASP A 465 2.94 16.81 -2.55
N GLY A 466 3.87 16.11 -1.89
CA GLY A 466 4.83 15.18 -2.49
C GLY A 466 4.26 13.78 -2.77
N GLU A 467 3.09 13.46 -2.21
CA GLU A 467 2.44 12.16 -2.33
C GLU A 467 2.00 11.86 -3.78
N SER A 468 2.34 10.66 -4.24
CA SER A 468 1.93 10.16 -5.56
C SER A 468 0.67 9.32 -5.49
N MET A 469 0.38 8.75 -4.31
CA MET A 469 -0.68 7.77 -4.08
C MET A 469 -1.94 8.44 -3.51
N SER A 470 -3.10 7.81 -3.72
CA SER A 470 -4.38 8.42 -3.35
C SER A 470 -4.73 8.16 -1.89
N PHE A 471 -4.32 9.09 -1.03
CA PHE A 471 -4.72 9.16 0.37
C PHE A 471 -5.35 10.51 0.70
N ASN A 472 -6.19 10.53 1.72
CA ASN A 472 -6.57 11.77 2.39
C ASN A 472 -5.73 11.91 3.66
N TYR A 473 -5.27 13.12 3.92
CA TYR A 473 -4.54 13.48 5.14
C TYR A 473 -5.36 14.43 5.99
N HIS A 474 -5.30 14.21 7.29
CA HIS A 474 -6.02 14.95 8.30
C HIS A 474 -5.01 15.47 9.32
N PHE A 475 -5.08 16.75 9.66
CA PHE A 475 -4.13 17.41 10.53
C PHE A 475 -4.87 18.22 11.60
N ALA A 476 -4.37 18.21 12.83
CA ALA A 476 -4.83 19.10 13.90
C ALA A 476 -3.66 19.50 14.80
N ASP A 477 -3.47 20.80 15.07
CA ASP A 477 -2.38 21.30 15.92
C ASP A 477 -2.85 21.97 17.21
N ASN A 478 -1.88 22.26 18.07
CA ASN A 478 -2.10 22.90 19.37
C ASN A 478 -2.61 24.35 19.27
N SER A 479 -2.59 24.98 18.09
CA SER A 479 -3.11 26.33 17.88
C SER A 479 -4.62 26.38 17.67
N GLY A 480 -5.27 25.21 17.56
CA GLY A 480 -6.68 25.11 17.19
C GLY A 480 -6.90 24.87 15.69
N THR A 481 -5.84 24.79 14.89
CA THR A 481 -5.94 24.62 13.43
C THR A 481 -6.27 23.17 13.10
N ILE A 482 -7.24 22.99 12.20
CA ILE A 482 -7.50 21.70 11.54
C ILE A 482 -7.33 21.86 10.02
N ALA A 483 -6.87 20.80 9.36
CA ALA A 483 -6.76 20.76 7.91
C ALA A 483 -7.08 19.38 7.34
N TYR A 484 -7.55 19.38 6.10
CA TYR A 484 -7.79 18.20 5.28
C TYR A 484 -7.05 18.37 3.96
N PHE A 485 -6.46 17.30 3.45
CA PHE A 485 -5.80 17.27 2.15
C PHE A 485 -6.20 16.00 1.39
N HIS A 486 -6.41 16.12 0.08
CA HIS A 486 -6.63 14.98 -0.81
C HIS A 486 -5.45 14.84 -1.77
N ALA A 487 -4.62 13.83 -1.54
CA ALA A 487 -3.40 13.57 -2.28
C ALA A 487 -3.59 12.59 -3.46
N GLY A 488 -2.54 12.41 -4.25
CA GLY A 488 -2.49 11.48 -5.37
C GLY A 488 -2.49 12.14 -6.74
N ILE A 489 -1.90 11.44 -7.71
CA ILE A 489 -1.76 11.88 -9.10
C ILE A 489 -3.00 11.46 -9.88
N ARG A 490 -3.64 12.41 -10.55
CA ARG A 490 -4.89 12.17 -11.31
C ARG A 490 -4.66 12.39 -12.80
N PRO A 491 -4.81 11.37 -13.66
CA PRO A 491 -4.60 11.54 -15.10
C PRO A 491 -5.70 12.39 -15.74
N LEU A 492 -5.30 13.29 -16.65
CA LEU A 492 -6.21 14.07 -17.48
C LEU A 492 -6.59 13.24 -18.70
N ARG A 493 -7.75 12.60 -18.61
CA ARG A 493 -8.26 11.71 -19.66
C ARG A 493 -8.76 12.50 -20.89
N PRO A 494 -8.63 11.97 -22.11
CA PRO A 494 -8.94 12.70 -23.31
C PRO A 494 -10.44 13.01 -23.43
N PRO A 495 -10.82 14.16 -24.02
CA PRO A 495 -12.22 14.53 -24.21
C PRO A 495 -12.91 13.52 -25.13
N ARG A 496 -14.20 13.28 -24.88
CA ARG A 496 -15.00 12.29 -25.64
C ARG A 496 -14.43 10.87 -25.52
N SER A 497 -13.78 10.56 -24.41
CA SER A 497 -13.66 9.20 -23.88
C SER A 497 -14.57 9.07 -22.66
N ASP A 498 -15.05 7.87 -22.38
CA ASP A 498 -15.71 7.57 -21.12
C ASP A 498 -14.75 6.71 -20.30
N PRO A 499 -14.23 7.23 -19.17
CA PRO A 499 -13.13 6.62 -18.44
C PRO A 499 -13.54 5.34 -17.69
N ARG A 500 -14.84 5.03 -17.66
CA ARG A 500 -15.35 3.78 -17.10
C ARG A 500 -15.13 2.59 -18.03
N PHE A 501 -14.67 2.82 -19.26
CA PHE A 501 -14.41 1.80 -20.28
C PHE A 501 -12.94 1.82 -20.69
N PRO A 502 -12.39 0.71 -21.24
CA PRO A 502 -11.00 0.69 -21.64
C PRO A 502 -10.72 1.80 -22.65
N LEU A 503 -9.63 2.53 -22.41
CA LEU A 503 -9.13 3.52 -23.35
C LEU A 503 -8.50 2.81 -24.56
N ILE A 504 -8.50 3.45 -25.71
CA ILE A 504 -8.00 2.86 -26.96
C ILE A 504 -6.51 3.22 -27.11
N GLY A 505 -5.64 2.23 -26.91
CA GLY A 505 -4.17 2.36 -26.87
C GLY A 505 -3.49 2.54 -28.23
N THR A 506 -4.22 2.96 -29.26
CA THR A 506 -3.62 3.22 -30.58
C THR A 506 -2.96 4.61 -30.69
N GLY A 507 -2.77 5.32 -29.57
CA GLY A 507 -2.42 6.75 -29.55
C GLY A 507 -3.62 7.70 -29.64
N SER A 508 -4.83 7.16 -29.79
CA SER A 508 -6.04 7.97 -30.02
C SER A 508 -6.71 8.47 -28.74
N GLN A 509 -6.40 7.84 -27.60
CA GLN A 509 -7.01 8.13 -26.31
C GLN A 509 -5.96 8.23 -25.18
N GLU A 510 -4.79 8.77 -25.50
CA GLU A 510 -3.74 9.01 -24.51
C GLU A 510 -4.15 10.03 -23.45
N TRP A 511 -3.62 9.84 -22.24
CA TRP A 511 -3.64 10.86 -21.20
C TRP A 511 -2.98 12.15 -21.67
N ARG A 512 -3.56 13.30 -21.30
CA ARG A 512 -3.10 14.64 -21.67
C ARG A 512 -2.24 15.28 -20.58
N GLY A 513 -1.52 14.45 -19.82
CA GLY A 513 -0.83 14.82 -18.59
C GLY A 513 -1.68 14.53 -17.34
N PHE A 514 -1.36 15.23 -16.25
CA PHE A 514 -1.99 15.03 -14.96
C PHE A 514 -2.63 16.32 -14.47
N LEU A 515 -3.63 16.19 -13.60
CA LEU A 515 -4.27 17.36 -13.00
C LEU A 515 -3.21 18.17 -12.26
N PRO A 516 -3.07 19.49 -12.55
CA PRO A 516 -2.11 20.32 -11.85
C PRO A 516 -2.37 20.30 -10.36
N LYS A 517 -1.29 20.26 -9.57
CA LYS A 517 -1.37 20.58 -8.14
C LYS A 517 -1.62 22.08 -8.07
N ASP A 518 -2.82 22.49 -7.67
CA ASP A 518 -3.13 23.91 -7.52
C ASP A 518 -2.48 24.41 -6.21
N PRO A 519 -1.45 25.30 -6.26
CA PRO A 519 -0.83 25.84 -5.06
C PRO A 519 -1.82 26.69 -4.23
N THR A 520 -2.94 27.11 -4.82
CA THR A 520 -4.03 27.85 -4.18
C THR A 520 -5.21 26.98 -3.75
N THR A 521 -5.22 25.67 -4.05
CA THR A 521 -6.15 24.73 -3.41
C THR A 521 -5.79 24.65 -1.93
N ARG A 522 -6.31 25.60 -1.17
CA ARG A 522 -6.61 25.42 0.24
C ARG A 522 -7.67 24.33 0.29
N SER A 523 -7.23 23.09 0.32
CA SER A 523 -8.03 22.03 0.90
C SER A 523 -8.31 22.47 2.35
N ALA A 524 -9.49 23.07 2.55
CA ALA A 524 -10.00 23.74 3.74
C ALA A 524 -8.92 24.13 4.79
N ALA A 525 -7.95 24.98 4.42
CA ALA A 525 -7.14 25.70 5.39
C ALA A 525 -7.97 26.93 5.84
N GLY A 526 -9.06 26.69 6.57
CA GLY A 526 -9.93 27.76 7.04
C GLY A 526 -11.19 27.27 7.74
N ARG A 527 -11.34 27.66 9.01
CA ARG A 527 -12.56 27.88 9.84
C ARG A 527 -13.80 26.99 9.68
N ALA A 528 -13.76 25.87 8.96
CA ALA A 528 -14.81 24.87 9.07
C ALA A 528 -14.75 24.31 10.49
N PRO A 529 -15.85 24.38 11.27
CA PRO A 529 -15.77 24.05 12.69
C PRO A 529 -15.61 22.53 12.92
N THR A 530 -15.91 21.72 11.89
CA THR A 530 -15.72 20.26 11.84
C THR A 530 -15.32 19.77 10.44
N SER A 531 -14.60 18.65 10.34
CA SER A 531 -14.37 17.91 9.09
C SER A 531 -14.54 16.41 9.33
N ALA A 532 -15.14 15.69 8.38
CA ALA A 532 -15.30 14.23 8.45
C ALA A 532 -15.01 13.57 7.09
N SER A 533 -14.27 12.46 7.11
CA SER A 533 -14.01 11.61 5.94
C SER A 533 -14.31 10.16 6.27
N CYS A 534 -14.90 9.44 5.32
CA CYS A 534 -15.22 8.00 5.43
C CYS A 534 -14.46 7.16 4.39
N GLY A 535 -13.31 7.63 3.87
CA GLY A 535 -12.51 6.90 2.85
C GLY A 535 -13.18 6.79 1.48
N ALA A 536 -14.11 7.69 1.17
CA ALA A 536 -14.88 7.71 -0.07
C ALA A 536 -14.43 8.84 -0.99
N ARG A 537 -14.91 8.86 -2.25
CA ARG A 537 -14.57 9.92 -3.21
C ARG A 537 -14.96 11.24 -2.57
N SER A 538 -14.19 12.29 -2.80
CA SER A 538 -14.56 13.66 -2.42
C SER A 538 -15.94 14.10 -2.98
N THR A 539 -16.56 13.26 -3.80
CA THR A 539 -17.86 13.39 -4.46
C THR A 539 -18.86 12.26 -4.15
N GLY A 540 -18.67 11.40 -3.14
CA GLY A 540 -19.46 10.15 -3.06
C GLY A 540 -19.44 9.34 -1.74
N CYS A 541 -20.24 9.64 -0.70
CA CYS A 541 -20.55 8.72 0.40
C CYS A 541 -22.03 8.76 0.85
N ARG A 542 -22.83 7.74 0.52
CA ARG A 542 -24.18 7.55 1.12
C ARG A 542 -24.15 7.11 2.59
N ARG A 543 -23.01 6.67 3.12
CA ARG A 543 -22.86 6.12 4.48
C ARG A 543 -22.54 7.15 5.57
N CYS A 544 -22.08 8.37 5.24
CA CYS A 544 -21.84 9.41 6.26
C CYS A 544 -23.14 10.15 6.66
N ARG A 545 -24.29 9.47 6.75
CA ARG A 545 -25.60 10.08 7.09
C ARG A 545 -25.73 10.57 8.54
N THR A 546 -24.70 10.41 9.38
CA THR A 546 -24.80 10.66 10.83
C THR A 546 -24.08 11.91 11.34
N ALA A 547 -23.47 12.74 10.49
CA ALA A 547 -23.11 14.10 10.89
C ALA A 547 -24.34 15.01 10.75
N SER A 548 -25.28 14.86 11.70
CA SER A 548 -26.38 15.80 11.86
C SER A 548 -25.82 17.20 12.10
N CYS A 549 -25.88 18.07 11.09
CA CYS A 549 -25.90 19.51 11.32
C CYS A 549 -27.14 19.82 12.18
N ALA A 550 -26.95 19.87 13.50
CA ALA A 550 -27.96 20.39 14.42
C ALA A 550 -28.12 21.90 14.13
N SER A 551 -29.07 22.23 13.25
CA SER A 551 -29.64 23.56 13.21
C SER A 551 -30.54 23.71 14.44
N SER A 552 -30.04 24.41 15.45
CA SER A 552 -30.83 24.73 16.63
C SER A 552 -31.99 25.65 16.22
N PRO A 553 -33.26 25.30 16.51
CA PRO A 553 -34.40 26.14 16.18
C PRO A 553 -34.40 27.37 17.10
N ARG A 554 -34.55 28.56 16.50
CA ARG A 554 -34.85 29.79 17.24
C ARG A 554 -36.06 29.54 18.15
N MET A 555 -35.90 29.75 19.44
CA MET A 555 -37.02 29.85 20.39
C MET A 555 -37.97 30.95 19.91
N GLY A 556 -39.10 30.55 19.36
CA GLY A 556 -40.26 31.41 19.17
C GLY A 556 -41.04 31.47 20.46
N SER A 557 -41.26 32.70 20.92
CA SER A 557 -42.14 33.10 22.01
C SER A 557 -43.50 32.39 22.02
N SER A 558 -43.93 32.03 23.23
CA SER A 558 -45.30 31.64 23.58
C SER A 558 -46.35 32.59 22.98
N PRO A 559 -47.57 32.09 22.71
CA PRO A 559 -48.65 32.50 23.61
C PRO A 559 -49.57 31.35 24.06
N SER A 560 -49.97 31.54 25.32
CA SER A 560 -51.13 31.11 26.10
C SER A 560 -52.43 30.65 25.40
N THR A 561 -53.22 29.92 26.21
CA THR A 561 -54.68 29.67 26.19
C THR A 561 -55.19 28.74 25.07
N THR A 562 -55.93 27.66 25.31
CA THR A 562 -56.78 27.22 26.44
C THR A 562 -56.93 25.70 26.35
#